data_AF-A0A930Z3C5-F1
#
_entry.id   AF-A0A930Z3C5-F1
#
_cell.length_a   1.000
_cell.length_b   1.000
_cell.length_c   1.000
_cell.angle_alpha   90.00
_cell.angle_beta   90.00
_cell.angle_gamma   90.00
#
_symmetry.space_group_name_H-M   'P 1'
#
loop_
_entity.id
_entity.type
_entity.pdbx_description
1 polymer ?
#
loop_
_entity_poly.entity_id
_entity_poly.type
_entity_poly.pdbx_seq_one_letter_code
_entity_poly.pdbx_strand_id
1 'polypeptide(L)'
;MSGARRPSARRAAAEASQHLERSVSWNGLRAGDRVIVAGLHMRGANWEFRAHVLNRHNGTESIEVIGGRPGDRTIRSFGPDRIFAAMGAKGSRGNPQRAIAGQPSLAEAPRLPFG
;
A
#
# COMPACT_ATOMS: atom_id res chain seq x y z
N MET A 1 -22.27 -28.06 25.73
CA MET A 1 -21.65 -27.74 24.42
C MET A 1 -20.70 -26.58 24.64
N SER A 2 -19.39 -26.84 24.74
CA SER A 2 -18.38 -25.81 25.03
C SER A 2 -18.11 -24.95 23.80
N GLY A 3 -18.35 -23.64 23.91
CA GLY A 3 -17.94 -22.67 22.89
C GLY A 3 -16.42 -22.55 22.86
N ALA A 4 -15.80 -22.81 21.71
CA ALA A 4 -14.38 -22.63 21.52
C ALA A 4 -13.99 -21.16 21.81
N ARG A 5 -13.08 -20.95 22.75
CA ARG A 5 -12.50 -19.63 23.04
C ARG A 5 -11.74 -19.17 21.80
N ARG A 6 -12.26 -18.14 21.11
CA ARG A 6 -11.53 -17.50 20.02
C ARG A 6 -10.19 -16.96 20.54
N PRO A 7 -9.08 -17.14 19.81
CA PRO A 7 -7.80 -16.55 20.19
C PRO A 7 -7.97 -15.02 20.30
N SER A 8 -7.24 -14.41 21.23
CA SER A 8 -7.22 -12.96 21.35
C SER A 8 -6.72 -12.35 20.04
N ALA A 9 -7.22 -11.16 19.68
CA ALA A 9 -6.82 -10.48 18.45
C ALA A 9 -5.29 -10.35 18.29
N ARG A 10 -4.59 -10.15 19.42
CA ARG A 10 -3.12 -10.08 19.46
C ARG A 10 -2.45 -11.41 19.06
N ARG A 11 -2.98 -12.55 19.52
CA ARG A 11 -2.45 -13.87 19.19
C ARG A 11 -2.74 -14.22 17.72
N ALA A 12 -3.96 -13.96 17.26
CA ALA A 12 -4.33 -14.15 15.85
C ALA A 12 -3.46 -13.28 14.92
N ALA A 13 -3.16 -12.03 15.30
CA ALA A 13 -2.26 -11.16 14.55
C ALA A 13 -0.81 -11.67 14.54
N ALA A 14 -0.32 -12.20 15.67
CA ALA A 14 1.02 -12.77 15.76
C ALA A 14 1.16 -14.04 14.92
N GLU A 15 0.17 -14.93 14.95
CA GLU A 15 0.11 -16.13 14.12
C GLU A 15 0.03 -15.76 12.63
N ALA A 16 -0.85 -14.83 12.26
CA ALA A 16 -0.91 -14.32 10.87
C ALA A 16 0.41 -13.69 10.42
N SER A 17 1.13 -13.01 11.31
CA SER A 17 2.40 -12.35 11.01
C SER A 17 3.53 -13.33 10.65
N GLN A 18 3.47 -14.58 11.11
CA GLN A 18 4.47 -15.61 10.79
C GLN A 18 4.44 -16.02 9.32
N HIS A 19 3.32 -15.78 8.63
CA HIS A 19 3.13 -16.15 7.23
C HIS A 19 3.25 -14.96 6.26
N LEU A 20 3.70 -13.79 6.76
CA LEU A 20 3.84 -12.59 5.93
C LEU A 20 5.24 -12.51 5.33
N GLU A 21 5.32 -12.65 4.01
CA GLU A 21 6.51 -12.30 3.24
C GLU A 21 6.44 -10.83 2.85
N ARG A 22 7.54 -10.09 3.06
CA ARG A 22 7.64 -8.66 2.73
C ARG A 22 8.74 -8.44 1.70
N SER A 23 8.36 -7.80 0.61
CA SER A 23 9.26 -7.44 -0.49
C SER A 23 9.36 -5.92 -0.59
N VAL A 24 10.59 -5.38 -0.48
CA VAL A 24 10.87 -3.93 -0.62
C VAL A 24 10.85 -3.44 -2.07
N SER A 25 10.42 -4.30 -3.00
CA SER A 25 10.22 -3.99 -4.40
C SER A 25 8.99 -4.70 -4.93
N TRP A 26 8.21 -4.04 -5.78
CA TRP A 26 6.99 -4.60 -6.39
C TRP A 26 6.56 -3.78 -7.61
N ASN A 27 6.31 -4.44 -8.74
CA ASN A 27 5.78 -3.84 -9.97
C ASN A 27 6.50 -2.53 -10.39
N GLY A 28 7.83 -2.56 -10.33
CA GLY A 28 8.70 -1.42 -10.67
C GLY A 28 8.95 -0.43 -9.52
N LEU A 29 8.19 -0.48 -8.43
CA LEU A 29 8.44 0.30 -7.23
C LEU A 29 9.58 -0.30 -6.38
N ARG A 30 10.28 0.59 -5.67
CA ARG A 30 11.24 0.31 -4.60
C ARG A 30 10.85 1.09 -3.35
N ALA A 31 11.28 0.60 -2.19
CA ALA A 31 11.07 1.31 -0.92
C ALA A 31 11.55 2.76 -1.01
N GLY A 32 10.67 3.70 -0.65
CA GLY A 32 10.89 5.15 -0.76
C GLY A 32 10.26 5.80 -1.99
N ASP A 33 9.83 5.03 -3.00
CA ASP A 33 9.17 5.60 -4.17
C ASP A 33 7.82 6.23 -3.80
N ARG A 34 7.54 7.43 -4.34
CA ARG A 34 6.26 8.08 -4.10
C ARG A 34 5.12 7.32 -4.77
N VAL A 35 4.05 7.15 -4.01
CA VAL A 35 2.81 6.52 -4.47
C VAL A 35 1.61 7.40 -4.15
N ILE A 36 0.55 7.19 -4.93
CA ILE A 36 -0.77 7.74 -4.66
C ILE A 36 -1.65 6.58 -4.19
N VAL A 37 -2.36 6.80 -3.08
CA VAL A 37 -3.29 5.84 -2.50
C VAL A 37 -4.72 6.29 -2.81
N ALA A 38 -5.43 5.53 -3.65
CA ALA A 38 -6.82 5.83 -3.97
C ALA A 38 -7.70 5.72 -2.71
N GLY A 39 -8.67 6.61 -2.56
CA GLY A 39 -9.64 6.60 -1.45
C GLY A 39 -9.05 6.98 -0.09
N LEU A 40 -7.83 7.53 -0.05
CA LEU A 40 -7.23 8.10 1.16
C LEU A 40 -7.07 9.61 1.00
N HIS A 41 -8.07 10.37 1.44
CA HIS A 41 -8.08 11.83 1.30
C HIS A 41 -7.50 12.47 2.56
N MET A 42 -6.21 12.78 2.53
CA MET A 42 -5.53 13.53 3.60
C MET A 42 -4.81 14.73 3.00
N ARG A 43 -5.31 15.94 3.29
CA ARG A 43 -4.72 17.18 2.75
C ARG A 43 -3.25 17.30 3.15
N GLY A 44 -2.39 17.51 2.16
CA GLY A 44 -0.95 17.68 2.35
C GLY A 44 -0.20 16.41 2.74
N ALA A 45 -0.86 15.24 2.74
CA ALA A 45 -0.18 13.99 3.03
C ALA A 45 0.63 13.51 1.82
N ASN A 46 1.81 12.95 2.10
CA ASN A 46 2.62 12.23 1.12
C ASN A 46 2.78 10.79 1.60
N TRP A 47 2.86 9.87 0.63
CA TRP A 47 3.02 8.44 0.88
C TRP A 47 4.16 7.91 0.03
N GLU A 48 4.98 7.07 0.67
CA GLU A 48 6.08 6.35 0.04
C GLU A 48 5.77 4.85 0.14
N PHE A 49 6.06 4.13 -0.92
CA PHE A 49 6.03 2.68 -0.93
C PHE A 49 7.03 2.16 0.10
N ARG A 50 6.60 1.22 0.95
CA ARG A 50 7.47 0.54 1.91
C ARG A 50 7.72 -0.89 1.49
N ALA A 51 6.65 -1.66 1.27
CA ALA A 51 6.75 -3.06 0.92
C ALA A 51 5.46 -3.58 0.26
N HIS A 52 5.61 -4.58 -0.60
CA HIS A 52 4.56 -5.53 -0.91
C HIS A 52 4.57 -6.65 0.12
N VAL A 53 3.40 -7.06 0.56
CA VAL A 53 3.21 -8.08 1.59
C VAL A 53 2.32 -9.16 1.05
N LEU A 54 2.85 -10.38 0.98
CA LEU A 54 2.12 -11.59 0.63
C LEU A 54 1.88 -12.42 1.90
N ASN A 55 0.61 -12.65 2.22
CA ASN A 55 0.24 -13.63 3.24
C ASN A 55 0.25 -15.03 2.63
N ARG A 56 1.29 -15.81 2.92
CA ARG A 56 1.46 -17.18 2.41
C ARG A 56 0.41 -18.15 2.90
N HIS A 57 -0.29 -17.84 3.99
CA HIS A 57 -1.34 -18.69 4.53
C HIS A 57 -2.60 -18.69 3.66
N ASN A 58 -3.00 -17.53 3.13
CA ASN A 58 -4.27 -17.36 2.42
C ASN A 58 -4.14 -16.68 1.05
N GLY A 59 -2.92 -16.40 0.59
CA GLY A 59 -2.64 -15.75 -0.68
C GLY A 59 -3.02 -14.26 -0.75
N THR A 60 -3.47 -13.66 0.37
CA THR A 60 -3.89 -12.25 0.35
C THR A 60 -2.66 -11.34 0.24
N GLU A 61 -2.76 -10.36 -0.65
CA GLU A 61 -1.72 -9.37 -0.88
C GLU A 61 -2.11 -8.01 -0.29
N SER A 62 -1.12 -7.26 0.16
CA SER A 62 -1.28 -5.85 0.54
C SER A 62 -0.01 -5.05 0.28
N ILE A 63 -0.16 -3.75 0.16
CA ILE A 63 0.94 -2.81 0.02
C ILE A 63 1.02 -1.99 1.30
N GLU A 64 2.17 -2.05 1.95
CA GLU A 64 2.53 -1.16 3.04
C GLU A 64 3.10 0.14 2.46
N VAL A 65 2.57 1.26 2.95
CA VAL A 65 3.07 2.60 2.68
C VAL A 65 3.46 3.28 3.99
N ILE A 66 4.38 4.24 3.90
CA ILE A 66 4.77 5.10 5.02
C ILE A 66 4.58 6.56 4.65
N GLY A 67 4.12 7.35 5.62
CA GLY A 67 3.96 8.78 5.45
C GLY A 67 2.77 9.30 6.25
N GLY A 68 2.08 10.29 5.68
CA GLY A 68 1.02 11.01 6.36
C GLY A 68 1.21 12.52 6.22
N ARG A 69 0.66 13.26 7.17
CA ARG A 69 0.79 14.73 7.23
C ARG A 69 2.27 15.14 7.40
N PRO A 70 2.64 16.41 7.12
CA PRO A 70 3.98 16.89 7.43
C PRO A 70 4.35 16.59 8.90
N GLY A 71 5.48 15.91 9.10
CA GLY A 71 5.96 15.46 10.41
C GLY A 71 5.45 14.08 10.87
N ASP A 72 4.50 13.46 10.16
CA ASP A 72 3.99 12.12 10.43
C ASP A 72 4.73 11.05 9.60
N ARG A 73 5.02 9.91 10.23
CA ARG A 73 5.59 8.71 9.58
C ARG A 73 4.82 7.47 10.03
N THR A 74 3.52 7.45 9.73
CA THR A 74 2.65 6.32 10.04
C THR A 74 2.72 5.26 8.94
N ILE A 75 2.80 3.98 9.32
CA ILE A 75 2.69 2.85 8.40
C ILE A 75 1.22 2.49 8.21
N ARG A 76 0.79 2.30 6.97
CA ARG A 76 -0.57 1.85 6.61
C ARG A 76 -0.51 0.78 5.54
N SER A 77 -1.48 -0.12 5.54
CA SER A 77 -1.61 -1.20 4.55
C SER A 77 -2.86 -1.02 3.71
N PHE A 78 -2.73 -1.18 2.40
CA PHE A 78 -3.83 -1.08 1.43
C PHE A 78 -3.82 -2.26 0.46
N GLY A 79 -4.95 -2.53 -0.20
CA GLY A 79 -4.99 -3.48 -1.30
C GLY A 79 -4.11 -3.02 -2.47
N PRO A 80 -3.50 -3.94 -3.25
CA PRO A 80 -2.67 -3.59 -4.41
C PRO A 80 -3.40 -2.73 -5.46
N ASP A 81 -4.70 -2.92 -5.61
CA ASP A 81 -5.62 -2.18 -6.49
C ASP A 81 -5.72 -0.68 -6.17
N ARG A 82 -5.34 -0.28 -4.95
CA ARG A 82 -5.41 1.11 -4.50
C ARG A 82 -4.11 1.88 -4.69
N ILE A 83 -3.05 1.25 -5.21
CA ILE A 83 -1.72 1.83 -5.29
C ILE A 83 -1.38 2.19 -6.73
N PHE A 84 -1.02 3.46 -6.91
CA PHE A 84 -0.67 4.06 -8.20
C PHE A 84 0.71 4.71 -8.09
N ALA A 85 1.52 4.61 -9.14
CA ALA A 85 2.79 5.30 -9.20
C ALA A 85 2.58 6.81 -9.32
N ALA A 86 3.37 7.61 -8.59
CA ALA A 86 3.31 9.07 -8.67
C ALA A 86 4.18 9.65 -9.81
N MET A 87 4.30 8.96 -10.95
CA MET A 87 5.12 9.43 -12.08
C MET A 87 4.54 10.70 -12.71
N GLY A 88 5.40 11.64 -13.09
CA GLY A 88 4.97 12.82 -13.85
C GLY A 88 4.25 13.93 -13.06
N ALA A 89 4.19 13.86 -11.72
CA ALA A 89 3.58 14.92 -10.90
C ALA A 89 4.37 16.25 -10.85
N LYS A 90 5.11 16.59 -11.92
CA LYS A 90 5.76 17.90 -12.08
C LYS A 90 4.74 19.04 -12.29
N GLY A 91 3.44 18.73 -12.42
CA GLY A 91 2.35 19.71 -12.56
C GLY A 91 1.10 19.50 -11.69
N SER A 92 0.93 18.37 -10.99
CA SER A 92 -0.31 18.06 -10.23
C SER A 92 -0.25 18.54 -8.77
N ARG A 93 0.19 19.78 -8.53
CA ARG A 93 0.08 20.42 -7.20
C ARG A 93 -1.39 20.71 -6.90
N GLY A 94 -2.12 19.74 -6.39
CA GLY A 94 -3.38 20.02 -5.70
C GLY A 94 -4.42 18.91 -5.67
N ASN A 95 -4.36 17.92 -6.56
CA ASN A 95 -5.37 16.86 -6.56
C ASN A 95 -4.81 15.47 -6.93
N PRO A 96 -4.51 14.61 -5.94
CA PRO A 96 -4.09 13.23 -6.17
C PRO A 96 -5.12 12.41 -6.97
N GLN A 97 -6.41 12.74 -6.82
CA GLN A 97 -7.51 12.05 -7.51
C GLN A 97 -7.50 12.32 -9.03
N ARG A 98 -6.99 13.48 -9.47
CA ARG A 98 -6.78 13.77 -10.90
C ARG A 98 -5.56 13.04 -11.46
N ALA A 99 -4.56 12.76 -10.63
CA ALA A 99 -3.34 12.06 -11.05
C ALA A 99 -3.57 10.55 -11.27
N ILE A 100 -4.62 9.97 -10.68
CA ILE A 100 -5.03 8.57 -10.90
C ILE A 100 -6.06 8.40 -12.03
N ALA A 101 -6.65 9.49 -12.53
CA ALA A 101 -7.70 9.42 -13.54
C ALA A 101 -7.15 8.89 -14.87
N GLY A 102 -7.60 7.71 -15.29
CA GLY A 102 -7.14 7.05 -16.52
C GLY A 102 -5.81 6.30 -16.39
N GLN A 103 -5.25 6.19 -15.17
CA GLN A 103 -4.09 5.33 -14.91
C GLN A 103 -4.59 3.99 -14.35
N PRO A 104 -4.16 2.84 -14.90
CA PRO A 104 -4.41 1.55 -14.26
C PRO A 104 -3.67 1.47 -12.92
N SER A 105 -4.22 0.69 -11.98
CA SER A 105 -3.49 0.38 -10.75
C SER A 105 -2.21 -0.38 -11.09
N LEU A 106 -1.20 -0.31 -10.21
CA LEU A 106 0.02 -1.10 -10.41
C LEU A 106 -0.25 -2.60 -10.34
N ALA A 107 -1.38 -3.04 -9.78
CA ALA A 107 -1.81 -4.43 -9.80
C ALA A 107 -2.22 -4.90 -11.21
N GLU A 108 -2.90 -4.05 -11.97
CA GLU A 108 -3.44 -4.37 -13.31
C GLU A 108 -2.42 -4.10 -14.43
N ALA A 109 -1.54 -3.11 -14.23
CA ALA A 109 -0.44 -2.78 -15.13
C ALA A 109 0.89 -2.82 -14.35
N PRO A 110 1.55 -3.99 -14.25
CA PRO A 110 2.75 -4.20 -13.42
C PRO A 110 4.00 -3.40 -13.87
N ARG A 111 3.87 -2.60 -14.93
CA ARG A 111 4.94 -1.82 -15.51
C ARG A 111 4.57 -0.36 -15.38
N LEU A 112 5.49 0.42 -14.84
CA LEU A 112 5.48 1.87 -15.01
C LEU A 112 5.35 2.17 -16.52
N PRO A 113 4.35 2.93 -16.99
CA PRO A 113 4.30 3.35 -18.39
C PRO A 113 5.60 4.12 -18.68
N PHE A 114 6.43 3.57 -19.56
CA PHE A 114 7.80 4.03 -19.78
C PHE A 114 7.91 5.54 -20.03
N GLY A 115 8.89 6.19 -19.37
CA GLY A 115 9.50 7.47 -19.77
C GLY A 115 9.08 8.70 -18.97
#